data_AF-A0AAQ4FAN9-F1
#
_entry.id   AF-A0AAQ4FAN9-F1
#
_cell.length_a   1.000
_cell.length_b   1.000
_cell.length_c   1.000
_cell.angle_alpha   90.00
_cell.angle_beta   90.00
_cell.angle_gamma   90.00
#
_symmetry.space_group_name_H-M   'P 1'
#
loop_
_entity.id
_entity.type
_entity.pdbx_description
1 polymer ?
#
loop_
_entity_poly.entity_id
_entity_poly.type
_entity_poly.pdbx_seq_one_letter_code
_entity_poly.pdbx_strand_id
1 'polypeptide(L)'
;MQRCFERRLAKIGHQPVDGVLCRVSYYELSVDGSPRTKLKSSGLTICSGTGSTSWSFNINKVTPQCIQRILDIVTSETGVDIPTRDSKLIERITTSFNNSLIFDPSKCLMAYTIRDPVVFAFSFL
;
A
#
# COMPACT_ATOMS: atom_id res chain seq x y z
N MET A 1 3.69 -4.38 6.83
CA MET A 1 5.01 -5.03 6.82
C MET A 1 5.98 -4.06 6.14
N GLN A 2 6.79 -3.36 6.92
CA GLN A 2 7.59 -2.19 6.52
C GLN A 2 9.06 -2.63 6.50
N ARG A 3 9.72 -2.63 5.34
CA ARG A 3 11.12 -3.07 5.20
C ARG A 3 11.89 -2.11 4.28
N CYS A 4 13.16 -1.91 4.63
CA CYS A 4 14.10 -0.95 4.05
C CYS A 4 14.30 -1.16 2.55
N PHE A 5 14.86 -0.15 1.89
CA PHE A 5 15.17 -0.24 0.47
C PHE A 5 16.59 0.31 0.30
N GLU A 6 17.58 -0.55 0.14
CA GLU A 6 18.94 -0.13 -0.15
C GLU A 6 19.04 0.52 -1.55
N ARG A 7 19.73 1.66 -1.61
CA ARG A 7 19.95 2.45 -2.83
C ARG A 7 20.78 1.67 -3.85
N ARG A 8 20.13 0.98 -4.79
CA ARG A 8 20.69 0.68 -6.11
C ARG A 8 19.63 0.91 -7.19
N LEU A 9 20.00 1.73 -8.18
CA LEU A 9 19.20 2.22 -9.30
C LEU A 9 18.24 1.16 -9.87
N ALA A 10 16.93 1.41 -9.76
CA ALA A 10 15.94 0.75 -10.60
C ALA A 10 16.18 1.22 -12.05
N LYS A 11 16.65 0.34 -12.94
CA LYS A 11 16.67 0.62 -14.38
C LYS A 11 15.24 0.60 -14.90
N ILE A 12 14.64 1.78 -15.05
CA ILE A 12 13.36 1.97 -15.72
C ILE A 12 13.65 2.02 -17.22
N GLY A 13 13.35 0.96 -17.96
CA GLY A 13 13.41 0.97 -19.43
C GLY A 13 12.15 1.64 -19.98
N HIS A 14 12.29 2.77 -20.67
CA HIS A 14 11.19 3.47 -21.34
C HIS A 14 11.41 3.41 -22.86
N GLN A 15 10.43 2.91 -23.62
CA GLN A 15 10.39 3.01 -25.08
C GLN A 15 9.34 4.07 -25.46
N PRO A 16 9.62 4.98 -26.42
CA PRO A 16 8.71 6.09 -26.73
C PRO A 16 7.63 5.64 -27.72
N VAL A 17 6.36 5.70 -27.32
CA VAL A 17 5.19 5.65 -28.23
C VAL A 17 3.99 6.36 -27.61
N ASP A 18 3.24 7.09 -28.44
CA ASP A 18 2.10 7.92 -28.08
C ASP A 18 0.92 7.10 -27.51
N GLY A 19 0.43 7.48 -26.31
CA GLY A 19 -0.77 6.93 -25.67
C GLY A 19 -0.52 6.37 -24.26
N VAL A 20 -0.66 7.22 -23.22
CA VAL A 20 -0.15 6.95 -21.85
C VAL A 20 -1.15 6.23 -20.91
N LEU A 21 -2.40 5.95 -21.30
CA LEU A 21 -3.45 5.73 -20.29
C LEU A 21 -3.80 4.28 -19.90
N CYS A 22 -3.25 3.24 -20.52
CA CYS A 22 -3.66 1.86 -20.17
C CYS A 22 -2.57 0.80 -20.45
N ARG A 23 -1.34 1.05 -19.99
CA ARG A 23 -0.27 0.05 -20.06
C ARG A 23 0.23 -0.29 -18.68
N VAL A 24 0.37 -1.59 -18.41
CA VAL A 24 1.05 -2.07 -17.20
C VAL A 24 2.54 -1.81 -17.33
N SER A 25 3.14 -1.34 -16.24
CA SER A 25 4.59 -1.16 -16.12
C SER A 25 5.25 -2.49 -15.79
N TYR A 26 6.36 -2.79 -16.45
CA TYR A 26 7.19 -3.98 -16.22
C TYR A 26 8.47 -3.56 -15.52
N TYR A 27 8.78 -4.15 -14.37
CA TYR A 27 9.98 -3.82 -13.61
C TYR A 27 10.46 -5.01 -12.77
N GLU A 28 11.72 -4.95 -12.36
CA GLU A 28 12.29 -5.87 -11.38
C GLU A 28 12.47 -5.13 -10.06
N LEU A 29 11.95 -5.71 -8.97
CA LEU A 29 12.08 -5.16 -7.62
C LEU A 29 12.96 -6.07 -6.77
N SER A 30 13.86 -5.46 -6.01
CA SER A 30 14.68 -6.10 -4.98
C SER A 30 14.73 -5.18 -3.77
N VAL A 31 14.50 -5.75 -2.60
CA VAL A 31 14.41 -5.03 -1.31
C VAL A 31 15.52 -5.59 -0.42
N ASP A 32 16.41 -4.73 0.07
CA ASP A 32 17.51 -5.10 0.96
C ASP A 32 18.35 -6.31 0.46
N GLY A 33 18.69 -6.31 -0.83
CA GLY A 33 19.50 -7.38 -1.44
C GLY A 33 18.78 -8.70 -1.68
N SER A 34 17.47 -8.79 -1.41
CA SER A 34 16.65 -9.96 -1.74
C SER A 34 16.64 -10.27 -3.26
N PRO A 35 16.30 -11.52 -3.65
CA PRO A 35 16.16 -11.88 -5.06
C PRO A 35 15.25 -10.93 -5.83
N ARG A 36 15.65 -10.61 -7.06
CA ARG A 36 14.87 -9.73 -7.95
C ARG A 36 13.59 -10.42 -8.36
N THR A 37 12.46 -9.77 -8.13
CA THR A 37 11.15 -10.24 -8.55
C THR A 37 10.68 -9.43 -9.75
N LYS A 38 10.33 -10.13 -10.83
CA LYS A 38 9.70 -9.51 -12.01
C LYS A 38 8.24 -9.22 -11.70
N LEU A 39 7.85 -7.96 -11.84
CA LEU A 39 6.51 -7.49 -11.52
C LEU A 39 5.92 -6.74 -12.70
N LYS A 40 4.59 -6.85 -12.79
CA LYS A 40 3.75 -6.06 -13.66
C LYS A 40 2.71 -5.35 -12.81
N SER A 41 2.55 -4.05 -12.96
CA SER A 41 1.55 -3.31 -12.16
C SER A 41 1.10 -2.03 -12.87
N SER A 42 0.00 -1.42 -12.42
CA SER A 42 -0.46 -0.12 -12.92
C SER A 42 0.46 1.01 -12.45
N GLY A 43 1.12 0.85 -11.30
CA GLY A 43 2.12 1.78 -10.80
C GLY A 43 2.89 1.30 -9.59
N LEU A 44 3.91 2.05 -9.21
CA LEU A 44 4.74 1.86 -8.02
C LEU A 44 4.98 3.22 -7.36
N THR A 45 4.68 3.35 -6.08
CA THR A 45 5.03 4.51 -5.24
C THR A 45 6.10 4.09 -4.25
N ILE A 46 7.14 4.91 -4.07
CA ILE A 46 8.17 4.74 -3.04
C ILE A 46 8.33 6.07 -2.31
N CYS A 47 8.39 6.07 -0.98
CA CYS A 47 8.59 7.28 -0.20
C CYS A 47 9.43 7.05 1.07
N SER A 48 10.14 8.10 1.51
CA SER A 48 10.68 8.20 2.87
C SER A 48 9.60 8.62 3.86
N GLY A 49 9.94 8.76 5.15
CA GLY A 49 8.97 9.15 6.19
C GLY A 49 8.30 10.49 5.91
N THR A 50 9.01 11.48 5.36
CA THR A 50 8.40 12.76 4.95
C THR A 50 7.33 12.56 3.86
N GLY A 51 7.57 11.66 2.90
CA GLY A 51 6.60 11.37 1.84
C GLY A 51 5.43 10.49 2.30
N SER A 52 5.52 9.88 3.49
CA SER A 52 4.46 9.03 4.04
C SER A 52 3.18 9.77 4.36
N THR A 53 3.23 11.10 4.50
CA THR A 53 2.06 11.97 4.74
C THR A 53 1.43 12.52 3.45
N SER A 54 2.03 12.25 2.29
CA SER A 54 1.63 12.83 1.00
C SER A 54 0.90 11.80 0.13
N TRP A 55 1.38 11.54 -1.09
CA TRP A 55 0.74 10.63 -2.03
C TRP A 55 0.56 9.22 -1.46
N SER A 56 1.58 8.71 -0.75
CA SER A 56 1.56 7.40 -0.11
C SER A 56 0.42 7.27 0.92
N PHE A 57 0.17 8.32 1.72
CA PHE A 57 -0.97 8.37 2.64
C PHE A 57 -2.30 8.29 1.87
N ASN A 58 -2.45 9.14 0.86
CA ASN A 58 -3.73 9.34 0.19
C ASN A 58 -4.21 8.12 -0.59
N ILE A 59 -3.30 7.32 -1.15
CA ILE A 59 -3.66 6.08 -1.86
C ILE A 59 -3.95 4.91 -0.92
N ASN A 60 -3.49 4.94 0.34
CA ASN A 60 -3.60 3.83 1.28
C ASN A 60 -4.59 4.08 2.43
N LYS A 61 -4.98 5.34 2.69
CA LYS A 61 -5.91 5.68 3.77
C LYS A 61 -7.29 5.07 3.56
N VAL A 62 -7.96 4.77 4.66
CA VAL A 62 -9.35 4.28 4.67
C VAL A 62 -10.30 5.37 5.14
N THR A 63 -11.56 5.23 4.75
CA THR A 63 -12.65 6.09 5.19
C THR A 63 -13.43 5.46 6.34
N PRO A 64 -14.14 6.25 7.16
CA PRO A 64 -15.05 5.73 8.18
C PRO A 64 -16.08 4.73 7.63
N GLN A 65 -16.57 4.96 6.40
CA GLN A 65 -17.52 4.07 5.74
C GLN A 65 -16.90 2.71 5.40
N CYS A 66 -15.63 2.70 4.99
CA CYS A 66 -14.88 1.46 4.75
C CYS A 66 -14.75 0.65 6.05
N ILE A 67 -14.35 1.32 7.15
CA ILE A 67 -14.24 0.68 8.47
C ILE A 67 -15.59 0.16 8.96
N GLN A 68 -16.66 0.95 8.86
CA GLN A 68 -18.01 0.50 9.21
C GLN A 68 -18.39 -0.79 8.49
N ARG A 69 -18.17 -0.84 7.17
CA ARG A 69 -18.47 -2.02 6.37
C ARG A 69 -17.64 -3.25 6.78
N ILE A 70 -16.37 -3.06 7.13
CA ILE A 70 -15.53 -4.15 7.64
C ILE A 70 -16.08 -4.66 8.98
N LEU A 71 -16.47 -3.78 9.90
CA LEU A 71 -17.03 -4.17 11.19
C LEU A 71 -18.38 -4.89 11.04
N ASP A 72 -19.22 -4.46 10.10
CA ASP A 72 -20.47 -5.16 9.76
C ASP A 72 -20.19 -6.61 9.30
N ILE A 73 -19.19 -6.81 8.43
CA ILE A 73 -18.78 -8.14 7.97
C ILE A 73 -18.23 -8.99 9.12
N VAL A 74 -17.39 -8.42 10.00
CA VAL A 74 -16.86 -9.17 11.15
C VAL A 74 -17.99 -9.61 12.08
N THR A 75 -18.96 -8.73 12.34
CA THR A 75 -20.13 -9.04 13.16
C THR A 75 -20.96 -10.17 12.54
N SER A 76 -21.18 -10.15 11.22
CA SER A 76 -21.94 -11.20 10.52
C SER A 76 -21.23 -12.55 10.49
N GLU A 77 -19.90 -12.58 10.32
CA GLU A 77 -19.14 -13.82 10.20
C GLU A 77 -18.81 -14.46 11.57
N THR A 78 -18.62 -13.64 12.61
CA THR A 78 -18.19 -14.14 13.94
C THR A 78 -19.32 -14.24 14.95
N GLY A 79 -20.45 -13.56 14.72
CA GLY A 79 -21.53 -13.42 15.70
C GLY A 79 -21.17 -12.57 16.91
N VAL A 80 -19.99 -11.94 16.94
CA VAL A 80 -19.58 -11.02 18.00
C VAL A 80 -20.29 -9.69 17.79
N ASP A 81 -21.06 -9.25 18.79
CA ASP A 81 -21.76 -7.97 18.76
C ASP A 81 -20.75 -6.81 18.93
N ILE A 82 -20.31 -6.27 17.80
CA ILE A 82 -19.48 -5.07 17.74
C ILE A 82 -20.41 -3.89 17.45
N PRO A 83 -20.30 -2.75 18.16
CA PRO A 83 -21.18 -1.61 17.92
C PRO A 83 -20.84 -0.90 16.60
N THR A 84 -21.29 -1.45 15.48
CA THR A 84 -20.98 -1.00 14.10
C THR A 84 -21.64 0.33 13.71
N ARG A 85 -22.47 0.89 14.59
CA ARG A 85 -23.13 2.19 14.43
C ARG A 85 -22.57 3.27 15.36
N ASP A 86 -21.63 2.93 16.24
CA ASP A 86 -20.94 3.92 17.07
C ASP A 86 -19.94 4.71 16.22
N SER A 87 -20.31 5.94 15.87
CA SER A 87 -19.45 6.85 15.08
C SER A 87 -18.12 7.12 15.76
N LYS A 88 -18.07 7.22 17.09
CA LYS A 88 -16.82 7.47 17.83
C LYS A 88 -15.89 6.28 17.73
N LEU A 89 -16.40 5.05 17.81
CA LEU A 89 -15.59 3.86 17.62
C LEU A 89 -15.01 3.82 16.20
N ILE A 90 -15.85 4.04 15.20
CA ILE A 90 -15.43 4.04 13.78
C ILE A 90 -14.36 5.10 13.52
N GLU A 91 -14.55 6.31 14.03
CA GLU A 91 -13.56 7.40 13.90
C GLU A 91 -12.24 7.06 14.59
N ARG A 92 -12.27 6.51 15.81
CA ARG A 92 -11.05 6.07 16.52
C ARG A 92 -10.28 5.03 15.73
N ILE A 93 -10.96 4.02 15.21
CA ILE A 93 -10.34 2.95 14.40
C ILE A 93 -9.78 3.53 13.10
N THR A 94 -10.55 4.35 12.40
CA THR A 94 -10.14 5.00 11.15
C THR A 94 -8.87 5.84 11.35
N THR A 95 -8.87 6.68 12.38
CA THR A 95 -7.72 7.53 12.71
C THR A 95 -6.52 6.68 13.15
N SER A 96 -6.73 5.65 13.96
CA SER A 96 -5.65 4.75 14.39
C SER A 96 -5.00 4.05 13.20
N PHE A 97 -5.79 3.50 12.28
CA PHE A 97 -5.29 2.87 11.06
C PHE A 97 -4.54 3.87 10.18
N ASN A 98 -5.15 5.02 9.87
CA ASN A 98 -4.54 6.02 9.00
C ASN A 98 -3.24 6.57 9.59
N ASN A 99 -3.18 6.81 10.90
CA ASN A 99 -1.94 7.24 11.58
C ASN A 99 -0.83 6.18 11.49
N SER A 100 -1.18 4.88 11.45
CA SER A 100 -0.19 3.81 11.30
C SER A 100 0.50 3.78 9.93
N LEU A 101 -0.08 4.46 8.92
CA LEU A 101 0.53 4.60 7.59
C LEU A 101 1.69 5.60 7.58
N ILE A 102 1.72 6.52 8.55
CA ILE A 102 2.72 7.58 8.67
C ILE A 102 3.88 7.06 9.52
N PHE A 103 5.10 7.32 9.08
CA PHE A 103 6.30 6.94 9.81
C PHE A 103 7.32 8.07 9.88
N ASP A 104 8.14 8.01 10.94
CA ASP A 104 9.09 9.04 11.30
C ASP A 104 10.09 9.33 10.16
N PRO A 105 10.22 10.60 9.71
CA PRO A 105 11.13 11.00 8.65
C PRO A 105 12.61 10.81 8.98
N SER A 106 12.97 10.72 10.28
CA SER A 106 14.35 10.48 10.72
C SER A 106 14.79 9.03 10.55
N LYS A 107 13.84 8.08 10.45
CA LYS A 107 14.16 6.67 10.28
C LYS A 107 14.68 6.42 8.88
N CYS A 108 15.75 5.63 8.78
CA CYS A 108 16.28 5.13 7.51
C CYS A 108 15.39 4.01 6.96
N LEU A 109 14.13 4.31 6.69
CA LEU A 109 13.11 3.41 6.15
C LEU A 109 12.53 4.01 4.88
N MET A 110 12.17 3.16 3.93
CA MET A 110 11.32 3.54 2.80
C MET A 110 10.07 2.67 2.79
N ALA A 111 8.93 3.26 2.48
CA ALA A 111 7.70 2.53 2.20
C ALA A 111 7.49 2.45 0.69
N TYR A 112 6.88 1.36 0.23
CA TYR A 112 6.48 1.22 -1.15
C TYR A 112 5.05 0.67 -1.26
N THR A 113 4.36 1.06 -2.32
CA THR A 113 3.02 0.56 -2.68
C THR A 113 3.01 0.20 -4.15
N ILE A 114 2.73 -1.07 -4.43
CA ILE A 114 2.50 -1.57 -5.78
C ILE A 114 1.00 -1.46 -6.07
N ARG A 115 0.63 -0.68 -7.09
CA ARG A 115 -0.77 -0.47 -7.48
C ARG A 115 -1.18 -1.49 -8.54
N ASP A 116 -2.30 -2.17 -8.29
CA ASP A 116 -2.92 -3.15 -9.19
C ASP A 116 -1.89 -4.16 -9.76
N PRO A 117 -1.21 -4.93 -8.89
CA PRO A 117 -0.23 -5.91 -9.35
C PRO A 117 -0.90 -6.98 -10.20
N VAL A 118 -0.36 -7.21 -11.39
CA VAL A 118 -0.72 -8.35 -12.24
C VAL A 118 0.17 -9.52 -11.84
N VAL A 119 -0.25 -10.20 -10.78
CA VAL A 119 0.42 -11.42 -10.30
C VAL A 119 -0.15 -12.59 -11.09
N PHE A 120 0.66 -13.22 -11.94
CA PHE A 120 0.33 -14.55 -12.45
C PHE A 120 0.53 -15.51 -11.28
N ALA A 121 -0.51 -16.25 -10.91
CA ALA A 121 -0.55 -17.13 -9.75
C ALA A 121 0.77 -17.89 -9.55
N PHE A 122 1.56 -17.44 -8.57
CA PHE A 122 2.53 -18.26 -7.87
C PHE A 122 2.55 -17.80 -6.42
N SER A 123 2.23 -18.75 -5.56
CA SER A 123 1.95 -18.63 -4.14
C SER A 123 3.04 -17.86 -3.39
N PHE A 124 2.65 -16.82 -2.67
CA PHE A 124 3.35 -16.40 -1.46
C PHE A 124 2.68 -17.12 -0.29
N LEU A 125 3.16 -18.35 -0.01
CA LEU A 125 3.04 -19.04 1.27
C LEU A 125 4.43 -19.52 1.66
#